data_AF-A0A2E1A878-F1
#
_entry.id   AF-A0A2E1A878-F1
#
_cell.length_a   1.000
_cell.length_b   1.000
_cell.length_c   1.000
_cell.angle_alpha   90.00
_cell.angle_beta   90.00
_cell.angle_gamma   90.00
#
_symmetry.space_group_name_H-M   'P 1'
#
loop_
_entity.id
_entity.type
_entity.pdbx_description
1 polymer ?
#
loop_
_entity_poly.entity_id
_entity_poly.type
_entity_poly.pdbx_seq_one_letter_code
_entity_poly.pdbx_strand_id
1 'polypeptide(L)'
;MEQVTMKLRLLLMIVIFALAACTGGEAPAESTAAPEEPTDVPAEVAPTQAVIVVTRDPNDSPFGAVDEDVEVTEDPNPDALFDSIHIIRMGGGDGVETIEMELRQDGSYVRNGTAGVISPENVLEVDAQLDEVQFFQMNGDMLGPGGDDRAFTYGVTVERAGSRRTIQADDRYMPIVFKEFVARVLQIGVGPQSTPIQRPTELSPTEPPTPAS
;
A
#
# COMPACT_ATOMS: atom_id res chain seq x y z
N MET A 1 41.83 -9.12 22.46
CA MET A 1 40.90 -9.66 23.46
C MET A 1 39.43 -9.44 23.09
N GLU A 2 39.08 -8.45 22.26
CA GLU A 2 37.68 -8.13 21.92
C GLU A 2 36.98 -9.13 20.97
N GLN A 3 37.72 -9.83 20.09
CA GLN A 3 37.12 -10.83 19.19
C GLN A 3 36.54 -12.05 19.93
N VAL A 4 37.08 -12.39 21.10
CA VAL A 4 36.61 -13.55 21.88
C VAL A 4 35.26 -13.23 22.53
N THR A 5 35.07 -11.99 22.96
CA THR A 5 33.84 -11.52 23.60
C THR A 5 32.67 -11.46 22.61
N MET A 6 32.93 -11.13 21.34
CA MET A 6 31.89 -11.05 20.30
C MET A 6 31.40 -12.43 19.86
N LYS A 7 32.30 -13.42 19.72
CA LYS A 7 31.94 -14.81 19.38
C LYS A 7 31.16 -15.50 20.51
N LEU A 8 31.50 -15.21 21.77
CA LEU A 8 30.79 -15.78 22.92
C LEU A 8 29.35 -15.24 23.05
N ARG A 9 29.13 -13.95 22.75
CA ARG A 9 27.78 -13.34 22.75
C ARG A 9 26.89 -13.87 21.62
N LEU A 10 27.45 -14.07 20.42
CA LEU A 10 26.70 -14.64 19.29
C LEU A 10 26.30 -16.10 19.57
N LEU A 11 27.21 -16.90 20.15
CA LEU A 11 26.94 -18.31 20.46
C LEU A 11 25.90 -18.46 21.58
N LEU A 12 25.87 -17.53 22.55
CA LEU A 12 24.87 -17.52 23.62
C LEU A 12 23.47 -17.14 23.13
N MET A 13 23.33 -16.28 22.13
CA MET A 13 22.02 -15.96 21.53
C MET A 13 21.44 -17.12 20.71
N ILE A 14 22.26 -17.88 19.99
CA ILE A 14 21.81 -19.04 19.20
C ILE A 14 21.26 -20.16 20.11
N VAL A 15 21.88 -20.38 21.28
CA VAL A 15 21.42 -21.39 22.25
C VAL A 15 20.06 -21.01 22.85
N ILE A 16 19.78 -19.73 23.09
CA ILE A 16 18.47 -19.28 23.61
C ILE A 16 17.36 -19.50 22.56
N PHE A 17 17.65 -19.31 21.27
CA PHE A 17 16.66 -19.54 20.20
C PHE A 17 16.30 -21.02 20.01
N ALA A 18 17.22 -21.95 20.30
CA ALA A 18 16.96 -23.38 20.17
C ALA A 18 16.08 -23.98 21.29
N LEU A 19 15.93 -23.28 22.43
CA LEU A 19 15.13 -23.75 23.58
C LEU A 19 13.66 -23.32 23.52
N ALA A 20 13.27 -22.43 22.60
CA ALA A 20 11.87 -22.00 22.43
C ALA A 20 11.05 -22.88 21.46
N ALA A 21 11.65 -23.90 20.84
CA ALA A 21 11.00 -24.74 19.83
C ALA A 21 10.34 -26.03 20.39
N CYS A 22 10.16 -26.15 21.71
CA CYS A 22 9.63 -27.37 22.31
C CYS A 22 8.63 -27.10 23.44
N THR A 23 7.47 -26.56 23.08
CA THR A 23 6.22 -26.64 23.86
C THR A 23 5.13 -26.88 22.83
N GLY A 24 4.69 -28.11 22.62
CA GLY A 24 3.75 -28.76 23.51
C GLY A 24 2.51 -29.00 22.68
N GLY A 25 2.49 -30.14 21.99
CA GLY A 25 1.32 -30.57 21.24
C GLY A 25 0.19 -30.89 22.20
N GLU A 26 -0.94 -30.23 21.99
CA GLU A 26 -2.22 -30.70 22.49
C GLU A 26 -3.09 -30.94 21.25
N ALA A 27 -3.46 -32.20 21.03
CA ALA A 27 -4.35 -32.56 19.95
C ALA A 27 -5.72 -31.93 20.23
N PRO A 28 -6.34 -31.24 19.25
CA PRO A 28 -7.68 -30.72 19.44
C PRO A 28 -8.62 -31.90 19.66
N ALA A 29 -9.28 -31.92 20.82
CA ALA A 29 -10.38 -32.83 21.08
C ALA A 29 -11.48 -32.56 20.04
N GLU A 30 -11.86 -33.57 19.26
CA GLU A 30 -13.05 -33.54 18.42
C GLU A 30 -14.28 -33.35 19.32
N SER A 31 -14.73 -32.10 19.42
CA SER A 31 -16.04 -31.77 19.98
C SER A 31 -17.09 -32.20 18.97
N THR A 32 -17.66 -33.39 19.18
CA THR A 32 -18.90 -33.79 18.51
C THR A 32 -20.02 -32.93 19.10
N ALA A 33 -20.26 -31.77 18.48
CA ALA A 33 -21.42 -30.94 18.78
C ALA A 33 -22.68 -31.72 18.42
N ALA A 34 -23.61 -31.82 19.37
CA ALA A 34 -24.94 -32.35 19.13
C ALA A 34 -25.66 -31.51 18.07
N PRO A 35 -26.53 -32.09 17.23
CA PRO A 35 -27.36 -31.33 16.30
C PRO A 35 -28.26 -30.37 17.08
N GLU A 36 -28.00 -29.07 16.98
CA GLU A 36 -28.91 -28.05 17.47
C GLU A 36 -30.16 -28.03 16.58
N GLU A 37 -31.33 -28.16 17.19
CA GLU A 37 -32.61 -27.96 16.50
C GLU A 37 -32.65 -26.52 15.93
N PRO A 38 -33.19 -26.33 14.71
CA PRO A 38 -33.31 -25.01 14.11
C PRO A 38 -34.24 -24.16 14.98
N THR A 39 -33.65 -23.28 15.77
CA THR A 39 -34.37 -22.18 16.41
C THR A 39 -34.69 -21.19 15.31
N ASP A 40 -35.97 -21.02 14.99
CA ASP A 40 -36.48 -19.95 14.13
C ASP A 40 -36.05 -18.60 14.74
N VAL A 41 -34.91 -18.09 14.29
CA VAL A 41 -34.48 -16.73 14.60
C VAL A 41 -35.37 -15.80 13.78
N PRO A 42 -36.13 -14.88 14.40
CA PRO A 42 -36.88 -13.88 13.67
C PRO A 42 -35.93 -13.14 12.73
N ALA A 43 -36.27 -13.07 11.44
CA ALA A 43 -35.49 -12.36 10.45
C ALA A 43 -35.28 -10.91 10.91
N GLU A 44 -34.08 -10.63 11.43
CA GLU A 44 -33.65 -9.28 11.74
C GLU A 44 -33.48 -8.57 10.40
N VAL A 45 -34.43 -7.68 10.11
CA VAL A 45 -34.41 -6.86 8.91
C VAL A 45 -33.17 -5.97 9.01
N ALA A 46 -32.10 -6.37 8.33
CA ALA A 46 -30.86 -5.61 8.30
C ALA A 46 -31.19 -4.16 7.90
N PRO A 47 -30.67 -3.16 8.64
CA PRO A 47 -30.93 -1.77 8.33
C PRO A 47 -30.45 -1.48 6.91
N THR A 48 -31.39 -1.09 6.04
CA THR A 48 -31.09 -0.62 4.68
C THR A 48 -30.22 0.63 4.82
N GLN A 49 -28.91 0.48 4.61
CA GLN A 49 -28.01 1.62 4.56
C GLN A 49 -28.39 2.46 3.34
N ALA A 50 -28.88 3.67 3.57
CA ALA A 50 -29.18 4.60 2.51
C ALA A 50 -27.85 5.04 1.86
N VAL A 51 -27.60 4.56 0.65
CA VAL A 51 -26.47 5.00 -0.17
C VAL A 51 -26.79 6.41 -0.67
N ILE A 52 -26.15 7.42 -0.08
CA ILE A 52 -26.22 8.80 -0.58
C ILE A 52 -25.24 8.89 -1.74
N VAL A 53 -25.76 8.80 -2.97
CA VAL A 53 -24.97 9.07 -4.18
C VAL A 53 -24.84 10.59 -4.32
N VAL A 54 -23.68 11.14 -3.96
CA VAL A 54 -23.35 12.54 -4.21
C VAL A 54 -22.89 12.65 -5.65
N THR A 55 -23.77 13.11 -6.55
CA THR A 55 -23.42 13.35 -7.96
C THR A 55 -22.59 14.62 -8.05
N ARG A 56 -21.28 14.49 -8.22
CA ARG A 56 -20.37 15.61 -8.54
C ARG A 56 -20.18 15.67 -10.05
N ASP A 57 -19.99 16.87 -10.61
CA ASP A 57 -19.67 17.00 -12.03
C ASP A 57 -18.31 16.31 -12.30
N PRO A 58 -18.28 15.24 -13.12
CA PRO A 58 -17.05 14.48 -13.36
C PRO A 58 -15.97 15.31 -14.05
N ASN A 59 -16.31 16.44 -14.69
CA ASN A 59 -15.34 17.33 -15.33
C ASN A 59 -14.65 18.30 -14.36
N ASP A 60 -15.14 18.45 -13.13
CA ASP A 60 -14.58 19.39 -12.14
C ASP A 60 -13.70 18.67 -11.09
N SER A 61 -13.42 17.38 -11.29
CA SER A 61 -12.54 16.64 -10.40
C SER A 61 -11.06 16.87 -10.78
N PRO A 62 -10.25 17.44 -9.88
CA PRO A 62 -8.80 17.56 -10.10
C PRO A 62 -8.08 16.20 -10.16
N PHE A 63 -8.79 15.10 -9.90
CA PHE A 63 -8.29 13.73 -9.94
C PHE A 63 -8.47 13.05 -11.31
N GLY A 64 -9.03 13.75 -12.30
CA GLY A 64 -9.42 13.19 -13.59
C GLY A 64 -10.85 12.63 -13.55
N ALA A 65 -11.35 12.23 -14.72
CA ALA A 65 -12.64 11.54 -14.82
C ALA A 65 -12.54 10.23 -14.04
N VAL A 66 -13.41 10.06 -13.03
CA VAL A 66 -13.71 8.73 -12.50
C VAL A 66 -14.39 8.00 -13.65
N ASP A 67 -13.78 6.94 -14.18
CA ASP A 67 -14.44 6.09 -15.17
C ASP A 67 -15.70 5.50 -14.50
N GLU A 68 -16.85 6.11 -14.79
CA GLU A 68 -18.17 5.74 -14.23
C GLU A 68 -18.63 4.33 -14.65
N ASP A 69 -17.87 3.64 -15.51
CA ASP A 69 -18.38 2.53 -16.32
C ASP A 69 -17.84 1.14 -15.92
N VAL A 70 -17.33 0.97 -14.70
CA VAL A 70 -16.96 -0.36 -14.21
C VAL A 70 -17.45 -0.56 -12.77
N GLU A 71 -18.71 -1.00 -12.63
CA GLU A 71 -19.20 -1.69 -11.43
C GLU A 71 -18.48 -3.05 -11.26
N VAL A 72 -17.16 -3.03 -11.12
CA VAL A 72 -16.41 -4.20 -10.68
C VAL A 72 -16.45 -4.16 -9.16
N THR A 73 -17.48 -4.79 -8.60
CA THR A 73 -17.66 -4.96 -7.14
C THR A 73 -16.86 -6.14 -6.58
N GLU A 74 -16.35 -7.02 -7.45
CA GLU A 74 -15.53 -8.17 -7.07
C GLU A 74 -14.11 -8.00 -7.62
N ASP A 75 -13.10 -8.29 -6.80
CA ASP A 75 -11.72 -8.32 -7.26
C ASP A 75 -11.58 -9.34 -8.40
N PRO A 76 -11.15 -8.94 -9.61
CA PRO A 76 -11.05 -9.85 -10.75
C PRO A 76 -10.06 -10.99 -10.52
N ASN A 77 -9.04 -10.78 -9.67
CA ASN A 77 -7.99 -11.74 -9.40
C ASN A 77 -7.25 -11.40 -8.09
N PRO A 78 -7.76 -11.84 -6.93
CA PRO A 78 -7.14 -11.54 -5.64
C PRO A 78 -5.77 -12.19 -5.44
N ASP A 79 -5.38 -13.16 -6.29
CA ASP A 79 -4.06 -13.78 -6.24
C ASP A 79 -3.01 -13.03 -7.10
N ALA A 80 -3.44 -12.01 -7.87
CA ALA A 80 -2.54 -11.18 -8.66
C ALA A 80 -2.11 -9.95 -7.89
N LEU A 81 -0.82 -9.62 -8.01
CA LEU A 81 -0.32 -8.32 -7.56
C LEU A 81 -1.01 -7.19 -8.35
N PHE A 82 -1.09 -6.01 -7.75
CA PHE A 82 -1.43 -4.80 -8.49
C PHE A 82 -0.48 -4.57 -9.69
N ASP A 83 -1.03 -4.03 -10.77
CA ASP A 83 -0.28 -3.58 -11.95
C ASP A 83 0.30 -2.18 -11.69
N SER A 84 -0.55 -1.26 -11.22
CA SER A 84 -0.16 0.11 -10.86
C SER A 84 -1.03 0.69 -9.73
N ILE A 85 -0.43 1.59 -8.94
CA ILE A 85 -1.11 2.40 -7.92
C ILE A 85 -0.76 3.86 -8.20
N HIS A 86 -1.75 4.69 -8.45
CA HIS A 86 -1.60 6.14 -8.65
C HIS A 86 -2.33 6.89 -7.54
N ILE A 87 -1.60 7.72 -6.80
CA ILE A 87 -2.11 8.54 -5.71
C ILE A 87 -1.88 10.00 -6.03
N ILE A 88 -2.95 10.79 -5.96
CA ILE A 88 -2.90 12.25 -5.93
C ILE A 88 -3.39 12.70 -4.55
N ARG A 89 -2.64 13.61 -3.91
CA ARG A 89 -3.03 14.27 -2.67
C ARG A 89 -3.03 15.78 -2.87
N MET A 90 -4.13 16.43 -2.51
CA MET A 90 -4.31 17.89 -2.57
C MET A 90 -4.93 18.44 -1.28
N GLY A 91 -4.93 19.76 -1.10
CA GLY A 91 -5.49 20.44 0.06
C GLY A 91 -4.49 20.58 1.22
N GLY A 92 -5.00 20.68 2.45
CA GLY A 92 -4.17 20.85 3.65
C GLY A 92 -3.86 22.30 4.04
N GLY A 93 -4.57 23.27 3.47
CA GLY A 93 -4.34 24.71 3.69
C GLY A 93 -3.23 25.31 2.81
N ASP A 94 -2.91 26.58 3.07
CA ASP A 94 -1.99 27.37 2.24
C ASP A 94 -0.57 26.80 2.22
N GLY A 95 -0.07 26.46 1.02
CA GLY A 95 1.35 26.16 0.78
C GLY A 95 1.73 24.68 0.81
N VAL A 96 0.78 23.75 0.95
CA VAL A 96 1.10 22.32 0.78
C VAL A 96 1.09 21.97 -0.71
N GLU A 97 2.22 21.47 -1.21
CA GLU A 97 2.34 21.01 -2.58
C GLU A 97 1.46 19.78 -2.81
N THR A 98 0.78 19.76 -3.97
CA THR A 98 0.16 18.57 -4.52
C THR A 98 1.21 17.46 -4.60
N ILE A 99 0.89 16.30 -4.04
CA ILE A 99 1.71 15.11 -4.24
C ILE A 99 1.02 14.24 -5.27
N GLU A 100 1.74 13.92 -6.32
CA GLU A 100 1.36 12.91 -7.31
C GLU A 100 2.41 11.80 -7.27
N MET A 101 1.93 10.57 -7.15
CA MET A 101 2.78 9.39 -7.09
C MET A 101 2.18 8.25 -7.90
N GLU A 102 2.99 7.66 -8.77
CA GLU A 102 2.70 6.39 -9.45
C GLU A 102 3.69 5.33 -8.96
N LEU A 103 3.19 4.17 -8.54
CA LEU A 103 3.97 2.98 -8.18
C LEU A 103 3.54 1.84 -9.10
N ARG A 104 4.49 1.14 -9.70
CA ARG A 104 4.24 -0.01 -10.59
C ARG A 104 4.62 -1.33 -9.91
N GLN A 105 4.07 -2.43 -10.42
CA GLN A 105 4.34 -3.79 -9.95
C GLN A 105 5.83 -4.16 -9.92
N ASP A 106 6.64 -3.60 -10.83
CA ASP A 106 8.08 -3.85 -10.89
C ASP A 106 8.89 -3.12 -9.80
N GLY A 107 8.20 -2.37 -8.93
CA GLY A 107 8.78 -1.55 -7.87
C GLY A 107 9.31 -0.20 -8.35
N SER A 108 9.20 0.13 -9.65
CA SER A 108 9.47 1.47 -10.12
C SER A 108 8.38 2.44 -9.65
N TYR A 109 8.78 3.65 -9.29
CA TYR A 109 7.84 4.70 -8.94
C TYR A 109 8.25 6.05 -9.52
N VAL A 110 7.27 6.94 -9.70
CA VAL A 110 7.46 8.35 -10.03
C VAL A 110 6.72 9.17 -9.00
N ARG A 111 7.41 10.07 -8.30
CA ARG A 111 6.83 10.97 -7.30
C ARG A 111 7.15 12.42 -7.67
N ASN A 112 6.14 13.22 -7.95
CA ASN A 112 6.29 14.61 -8.40
C ASN A 112 7.34 14.73 -9.53
N GLY A 113 7.28 13.81 -10.51
CA GLY A 113 8.23 13.73 -11.62
C GLY A 113 9.60 13.12 -11.30
N THR A 114 9.89 12.79 -10.04
CA THR A 114 11.15 12.13 -9.64
C THR A 114 10.99 10.62 -9.64
N ALA A 115 11.75 9.93 -10.48
CA ALA A 115 11.74 8.48 -10.56
C ALA A 115 12.60 7.83 -9.45
N GLY A 116 12.18 6.64 -9.01
CA GLY A 116 12.94 5.79 -8.10
C GLY A 116 12.50 4.32 -8.19
N VAL A 117 13.07 3.49 -7.32
CA VAL A 117 12.78 2.04 -7.26
C VAL A 117 12.72 1.61 -5.79
N ILE A 118 11.78 0.74 -5.45
CA ILE A 118 11.70 0.03 -4.17
C ILE A 118 12.06 -1.45 -4.34
N SER A 119 12.34 -2.12 -3.22
CA SER A 119 12.62 -3.55 -3.25
C SER A 119 11.34 -4.36 -3.52
N PRO A 120 11.45 -5.59 -4.08
CA PRO A 120 10.31 -6.47 -4.29
C PRO A 120 9.54 -6.80 -3.02
N GLU A 121 10.21 -6.86 -1.87
CA GLU A 121 9.54 -7.11 -0.58
C GLU A 121 8.57 -5.98 -0.23
N ASN A 122 8.95 -4.73 -0.49
CA ASN A 122 8.06 -3.58 -0.28
C ASN A 122 6.87 -3.60 -1.24
N VAL A 123 7.03 -4.10 -2.47
CA VAL A 123 5.91 -4.28 -3.41
C VAL A 123 4.91 -5.28 -2.84
N LEU A 124 5.38 -6.43 -2.36
CA LEU A 124 4.53 -7.46 -1.75
C LEU A 124 3.82 -6.95 -0.49
N GLU A 125 4.49 -6.14 0.33
CA GLU A 125 3.87 -5.52 1.49
C GLU A 125 2.76 -4.53 1.10
N VAL A 126 2.97 -3.71 0.06
CA VAL A 126 1.94 -2.78 -0.44
C VAL A 126 0.73 -3.55 -0.99
N ASP A 127 0.98 -4.65 -1.71
CA ASP A 127 -0.08 -5.50 -2.24
C ASP A 127 -0.89 -6.19 -1.12
N ALA A 128 -0.23 -6.73 -0.10
CA ALA A 128 -0.90 -7.31 1.06
C ALA A 128 -1.77 -6.28 1.80
N GLN A 129 -1.33 -5.02 1.91
CA GLN A 129 -2.14 -3.96 2.49
C GLN A 129 -3.33 -3.57 1.61
N LEU A 130 -3.20 -3.65 0.29
CA LEU A 130 -4.29 -3.41 -0.65
C LEU A 130 -5.42 -4.44 -0.46
N ASP A 131 -5.07 -5.70 -0.19
CA ASP A 131 -6.01 -6.77 0.14
C ASP A 131 -6.63 -6.57 1.53
N GLU A 132 -5.82 -6.18 2.52
CA GLU A 132 -6.29 -5.90 3.88
C GLU A 132 -7.35 -4.79 3.92
N VAL A 133 -7.19 -3.73 3.14
CA VAL A 133 -8.20 -2.67 3.01
C VAL A 133 -9.39 -3.07 2.13
N GLN A 134 -9.34 -4.25 1.51
CA GLN A 134 -10.33 -4.73 0.54
C GLN A 134 -10.64 -3.68 -0.53
N PHE A 135 -9.60 -3.12 -1.15
CA PHE A 135 -9.74 -1.91 -1.98
C PHE A 135 -10.82 -2.01 -3.06
N PHE A 136 -10.88 -3.14 -3.75
CA PHE A 136 -11.87 -3.37 -4.80
C PHE A 136 -13.30 -3.54 -4.29
N GLN A 137 -13.49 -3.87 -3.01
CA GLN A 137 -14.81 -4.02 -2.37
C GLN A 137 -15.30 -2.72 -1.70
N MET A 138 -14.43 -1.71 -1.56
CA MET A 138 -14.80 -0.43 -0.96
C MET A 138 -15.76 0.34 -1.87
N ASN A 139 -16.98 0.61 -1.41
CA ASN A 139 -18.01 1.27 -2.22
C ASN A 139 -17.97 2.79 -2.09
N GLY A 140 -18.00 3.47 -3.24
CA GLY A 140 -18.21 4.91 -3.34
C GLY A 140 -17.04 5.78 -2.90
N ASP A 141 -17.21 7.09 -3.08
CA ASP A 141 -16.28 8.10 -2.62
C ASP A 141 -16.54 8.47 -1.15
N MET A 142 -15.45 8.62 -0.39
CA MET A 142 -15.47 8.98 1.03
C MET A 142 -15.29 10.49 1.20
N LEU A 143 -16.19 11.24 0.58
CA LEU A 143 -16.17 12.70 0.57
C LEU A 143 -17.21 13.26 1.52
N GLY A 144 -16.81 14.24 2.35
CA GLY A 144 -17.71 14.93 3.26
C GLY A 144 -18.57 16.01 2.60
N PRO A 145 -19.68 16.41 3.24
CA PRO A 145 -20.41 17.60 2.83
C PRO A 145 -19.56 18.85 3.06
N GLY A 146 -19.21 19.53 1.97
CA GLY A 146 -18.40 20.75 1.99
C GLY A 146 -16.90 20.47 2.06
N GLY A 147 -16.17 20.86 1.00
CA GLY A 147 -14.72 20.84 1.00
C GLY A 147 -14.20 21.84 2.03
N ASP A 148 -13.59 21.33 3.09
CA ASP A 148 -12.77 22.14 4.00
C ASP A 148 -11.40 22.26 3.34
N ASP A 149 -10.99 23.49 3.02
CA ASP A 149 -9.72 23.78 2.39
C ASP A 149 -8.50 23.34 3.23
N ARG A 150 -8.72 23.07 4.52
CA ARG A 150 -7.70 22.60 5.46
C ARG A 150 -7.53 21.08 5.48
N ALA A 151 -8.48 20.32 4.95
CA ALA A 151 -8.36 18.86 4.92
C ALA A 151 -7.61 18.39 3.67
N PHE A 152 -6.90 17.27 3.77
CA PHE A 152 -6.34 16.61 2.60
C PHE A 152 -7.42 15.81 1.89
N THR A 153 -7.45 15.91 0.56
CA THR A 153 -8.22 15.02 -0.30
C THR A 153 -7.26 14.15 -1.09
N TYR A 154 -7.60 12.87 -1.18
CA TYR A 154 -6.83 11.84 -1.85
C TYR A 154 -7.66 11.26 -2.99
N GLY A 155 -7.04 11.09 -4.15
CA GLY A 155 -7.54 10.25 -5.23
C GLY A 155 -6.59 9.09 -5.37
N VAL A 156 -7.10 7.87 -5.18
CA VAL A 156 -6.32 6.64 -5.27
C VAL A 156 -6.89 5.82 -6.42
N THR A 157 -6.08 5.58 -7.44
CA THR A 157 -6.41 4.70 -8.56
C THR A 157 -5.53 3.47 -8.47
N VAL A 158 -6.13 2.29 -8.57
CA VAL A 158 -5.42 1.01 -8.57
C VAL A 158 -5.85 0.22 -9.79
N GLU A 159 -4.86 -0.32 -10.50
CA GLU A 159 -5.03 -1.27 -11.58
C GLU A 159 -4.53 -2.64 -11.12
N ARG A 160 -5.31 -3.70 -11.34
CA ARG A 160 -4.97 -5.10 -11.03
C ARG A 160 -5.61 -6.02 -12.05
N ALA A 161 -4.80 -6.85 -12.70
CA ALA A 161 -5.23 -7.80 -13.72
C ALA A 161 -6.11 -7.15 -14.82
N GLY A 162 -5.77 -5.91 -15.20
CA GLY A 162 -6.51 -5.14 -16.20
C GLY A 162 -7.84 -4.55 -15.74
N SER A 163 -8.25 -4.72 -14.48
CA SER A 163 -9.33 -3.93 -13.88
C SER A 163 -8.77 -2.69 -13.22
N ARG A 164 -9.53 -1.60 -13.25
CA ARG A 164 -9.15 -0.29 -12.71
C ARG A 164 -10.23 0.18 -11.75
N ARG A 165 -9.83 0.67 -10.58
CA ARG A 165 -10.73 1.31 -9.61
C ARG A 165 -10.12 2.59 -9.08
N THR A 166 -10.93 3.65 -9.02
CA THR A 166 -10.56 4.93 -8.42
C THR A 166 -11.46 5.20 -7.22
N ILE A 167 -10.87 5.62 -6.10
CA ILE A 167 -11.57 6.06 -4.90
C ILE A 167 -11.09 7.46 -4.55
N GLN A 168 -12.04 8.39 -4.36
CA GLN A 168 -11.76 9.70 -3.78
C GLN A 168 -12.14 9.71 -2.31
N ALA A 169 -11.27 10.29 -1.48
CA ALA A 169 -11.48 10.32 -0.04
C ALA A 169 -10.92 11.60 0.58
N ASP A 170 -11.70 12.22 1.47
CA ASP A 170 -11.23 13.28 2.36
C ASP A 170 -10.66 12.62 3.63
N ASP A 171 -9.51 13.09 4.11
CA ASP A 171 -8.83 12.57 5.30
C ASP A 171 -9.81 12.42 6.47
N ARG A 172 -10.77 13.33 6.64
CA ARG A 172 -11.70 13.29 7.79
C ARG A 172 -12.66 12.10 7.77
N TYR A 173 -12.92 11.51 6.60
CA TYR A 173 -13.93 10.46 6.40
C TYR A 173 -13.32 9.11 6.01
N MET A 174 -12.02 9.08 5.75
CA MET A 174 -11.29 7.87 5.37
C MET A 174 -11.17 6.90 6.57
N PRO A 175 -11.50 5.61 6.42
CA PRO A 175 -11.22 4.57 7.43
C PRO A 175 -9.74 4.51 7.79
N ILE A 176 -9.43 4.17 9.05
CA ILE A 176 -8.05 4.16 9.55
C ILE A 176 -7.14 3.24 8.73
N VAL A 177 -7.61 2.05 8.36
CA VAL A 177 -6.83 1.08 7.58
C VAL A 177 -6.49 1.65 6.19
N PHE A 178 -7.45 2.34 5.56
CA PHE A 178 -7.20 2.97 4.26
C PHE A 178 -6.25 4.16 4.37
N LYS A 179 -6.31 4.95 5.47
CA LYS A 179 -5.31 5.99 5.74
C LYS A 179 -3.91 5.43 5.90
N GLU A 180 -3.76 4.31 6.60
CA GLU A 180 -2.47 3.64 6.81
C GLU A 180 -1.87 3.16 5.49
N PHE A 181 -2.69 2.55 4.63
CA PHE A 181 -2.30 2.20 3.26
C PHE A 181 -1.83 3.43 2.46
N VAL A 182 -2.64 4.49 2.39
CA VAL A 182 -2.28 5.72 1.67
C VAL A 182 -0.99 6.34 2.23
N ALA A 183 -0.84 6.38 3.55
CA ALA A 183 0.35 6.89 4.22
C ALA A 183 1.59 6.04 3.90
N ARG A 184 1.46 4.70 3.86
CA ARG A 184 2.55 3.79 3.48
C ARG A 184 3.03 4.06 2.06
N VAL A 185 2.11 4.11 1.09
CA VAL A 185 2.46 4.38 -0.31
C VAL A 185 3.12 5.76 -0.43
N LEU A 186 2.55 6.80 0.21
CA LEU A 186 3.13 8.15 0.20
C LEU A 186 4.46 8.29 0.96
N GLN A 187 4.85 7.32 1.80
CA GLN A 187 6.17 7.29 2.43
C GLN A 187 7.26 6.75 1.49
N ILE A 188 6.88 6.06 0.40
CA ILE A 188 7.81 5.60 -0.62
C ILE A 188 8.47 6.82 -1.27
N GLY A 189 9.80 6.82 -1.30
CA GLY A 189 10.60 7.92 -1.83
C GLY A 189 10.79 9.13 -0.89
N VAL A 190 10.30 9.09 0.36
CA VAL A 190 10.60 10.11 1.39
C VAL A 190 11.84 9.76 2.21
N GLY A 191 12.33 8.52 2.13
CA GLY A 191 13.48 8.05 2.91
C GLY A 191 14.85 8.44 2.32
N PRO A 192 15.94 8.39 3.11
CA PRO A 192 17.32 8.68 2.69
C PRO A 192 17.93 7.64 1.73
N GLN A 193 17.12 6.83 1.04
CA GLN A 193 17.57 5.61 0.35
C GLN A 193 18.07 5.81 -1.08
N SER A 194 18.01 7.03 -1.62
CA SER A 194 18.75 7.33 -2.85
C SER A 194 20.20 7.63 -2.48
N THR A 195 21.00 6.62 -2.14
CA THR A 195 22.41 6.75 -2.51
C THR A 195 22.37 6.80 -4.03
N PRO A 196 22.64 7.95 -4.68
CA PRO A 196 22.66 7.99 -6.13
C PRO A 196 23.51 6.81 -6.57
N ILE A 197 23.04 6.01 -7.53
CA ILE A 197 23.89 5.06 -8.21
C ILE A 197 25.00 5.91 -8.80
N GLN A 198 26.11 6.05 -8.07
CA GLN A 198 27.31 6.66 -8.58
C GLN A 198 27.72 5.69 -9.66
N ARG A 199 27.35 6.02 -10.91
CA ARG A 199 27.90 5.38 -12.09
C ARG A 199 29.40 5.34 -11.81
N PRO A 200 30.02 4.15 -11.73
CA PRO A 200 31.44 4.04 -11.42
C PRO A 200 32.13 5.07 -12.30
N THR A 201 32.82 6.04 -11.69
CA THR A 201 33.64 6.97 -12.46
C THR A 201 34.56 6.06 -13.24
N GLU A 202 34.30 5.92 -14.55
CA GLU A 202 35.22 5.23 -15.44
C GLU A 202 36.55 5.91 -15.19
N LEU A 203 37.47 5.15 -14.58
CA LEU A 203 38.85 5.56 -14.46
C LEU A 203 39.28 5.91 -15.87
N SER A 204 39.49 7.21 -16.12
CA SER A 204 39.95 7.70 -17.40
C SER A 204 41.08 6.77 -17.87
N PRO A 205 40.98 6.19 -19.09
CA PRO A 205 42.03 5.32 -19.59
C PRO A 205 43.34 6.09 -19.52
N THR A 206 44.28 5.58 -18.71
CA THR A 206 45.62 6.14 -18.61
C THR A 206 46.25 6.00 -19.98
N GLU A 207 46.42 7.13 -20.68
CA GLU A 207 47.08 7.19 -21.97
C GLU A 207 48.48 6.56 -21.84
N PRO A 208 48.84 5.55 -22.67
CA PRO A 208 50.16 4.95 -22.60
C PRO A 208 51.22 5.96 -23.05
N PRO A 209 52.41 5.99 -22.40
CA PRO A 209 53.45 6.96 -22.72
C PRO A 209 53.96 6.77 -24.16
N THR A 210 54.00 7.86 -24.91
CA THR A 210 54.59 7.93 -26.26
C THR A 210 56.09 7.61 -26.22
N PRO A 211 56.60 6.66 -27.03
CA PRO A 211 58.03 6.40 -27.12
C PRO A 211 58.77 7.59 -27.76
N ALA A 212 59.87 8.01 -27.14
CA ALA A 212 60.77 9.03 -27.69
C ALA A 212 61.60 8.45 -28.85
N SER A 213 61.67 9.20 -29.95
CA SER A 213 62.55 8.94 -31.10
C SER A 213 63.91 9.58 -30.94
#